data_AF-A0AAV2R4F3-F1
#
_entry.id   AF-A0AAV2R4F3-F1
#
_cell.length_a   1.000
_cell.length_b   1.000
_cell.length_c   1.000
_cell.angle_alpha   90.00
_cell.angle_beta   90.00
_cell.angle_gamma   90.00
#
_symmetry.space_group_name_H-M   'P 1'
#
loop_
_entity.id
_entity.type
_entity.pdbx_description
1 polymer ?
#
loop_
_entity_poly.entity_id
_entity_poly.type
_entity_poly.pdbx_seq_one_letter_code
_entity_poly.pdbx_strand_id
1 'polypeptide(L)'
;RFAHKLLLEILCNEDTSYPNQKFKEHLTQLTKPYNRTTALEAQYQKLRNIPVVFTYKIASKSENAKFHRDQSVLPADNRVIFLPPNAGSSHPVYINASRVDSLRKKDNFIVTEHPMSSTLPIAWKMVLEKQINVWVLLHTFPLDDEDFPSVLSMAPGILSLDIISQNTNQNFSQFDITVTSSANNQSHTCRVLQLNKWLYTQDLPSSSDSILALLQHLSTLDINSKPLLFSCKNGYSGCGVALALHMILSRMQEVEEVDVYRVVHCIRHSHSQFIGTLEQYEFLYKNISSYLHGYSIYNNMF
;
A
#
# COMPACT_ATOMS: atom_id res chain seq x y z
N ARG A 1 7.04 23.56 -20.65
CA ARG A 1 6.28 23.47 -19.38
C ARG A 1 6.74 22.30 -18.49
N PHE A 2 6.88 21.07 -19.00
CA PHE A 2 7.43 19.93 -18.25
C PHE A 2 8.89 20.14 -17.80
N ALA A 3 9.80 20.51 -18.71
CA ALA A 3 11.20 20.80 -18.37
C ALA A 3 11.37 21.91 -17.32
N HIS A 4 10.47 22.90 -17.31
CA HIS A 4 10.50 23.99 -16.32
C HIS A 4 10.04 23.51 -14.93
N LYS A 5 9.03 22.62 -14.86
CA LYS A 5 8.63 21.97 -13.60
C LYS A 5 9.72 21.04 -13.06
N LEU A 6 10.36 20.27 -13.94
CA LEU A 6 11.47 19.39 -13.57
C LEU A 6 12.68 20.19 -13.08
N LEU A 7 13.03 21.29 -13.73
CA LEU A 7 14.08 22.20 -13.27
C LEU A 7 13.72 22.86 -11.94
N LEU A 8 12.47 23.26 -11.74
CA LEU A 8 12.01 23.81 -10.44
C LEU A 8 12.10 22.75 -9.33
N GLU A 9 11.74 21.50 -9.64
CA GLU A 9 11.83 20.37 -8.71
C GLU A 9 13.29 20.05 -8.36
N ILE A 10 14.22 20.15 -9.32
CA ILE A 10 15.66 19.93 -9.10
C ILE A 10 16.32 21.12 -8.37
N LEU A 11 15.94 22.36 -8.69
CA LEU A 11 16.57 23.57 -8.16
C LEU A 11 16.01 24.01 -6.80
N CYS A 12 14.78 23.62 -6.46
CA CYS A 12 14.12 24.03 -5.22
C CYS A 12 13.99 22.91 -4.18
N ASN A 13 14.27 21.64 -4.51
CA ASN A 13 14.29 20.58 -3.51
C ASN A 13 15.63 20.57 -2.77
N GLU A 14 15.54 20.53 -1.44
CA GLU A 14 16.64 20.15 -0.57
C GLU A 14 17.08 18.72 -0.93
N ASP A 15 18.34 18.38 -0.71
CA ASP A 15 18.80 17.00 -0.85
C ASP A 15 18.12 16.13 0.23
N THR A 16 17.19 15.28 -0.20
CA THR A 16 16.39 14.39 0.66
C THR A 16 16.87 12.94 0.61
N SER A 17 17.91 12.64 -0.17
CA SER A 17 18.51 11.31 -0.23
C SER A 17 19.69 11.25 0.75
N TYR A 18 19.68 10.25 1.62
CA TYR A 18 20.71 10.09 2.64
C TYR A 18 21.33 8.70 2.57
N PRO A 19 22.67 8.57 2.58
CA PRO A 19 23.32 7.26 2.71
C PRO A 19 22.87 6.54 3.98
N ASN A 20 22.67 5.22 3.91
CA ASN A 20 22.20 4.38 5.03
C ASN A 20 22.97 4.66 6.34
N GLN A 21 24.30 4.77 6.26
CA GLN A 21 25.18 4.98 7.43
C GLN A 21 24.94 6.33 8.14
N LYS A 22 24.57 7.37 7.39
CA LYS A 22 24.39 8.73 7.92
C LYS A 22 22.93 9.03 8.28
N PHE A 23 22.00 8.13 7.95
CA PHE A 23 20.57 8.37 8.11
C PHE A 23 20.17 8.75 9.54
N LYS A 24 20.75 8.09 10.56
CA LYS A 24 20.46 8.39 11.98
C LYS A 24 20.90 9.80 12.39
N GLU A 25 22.06 10.24 11.91
CA GLU A 25 22.57 11.58 12.14
C GLU A 25 21.67 12.63 11.47
N HIS A 26 21.29 12.39 10.22
CA HIS A 26 20.36 13.25 9.48
C HIS A 26 18.99 13.31 10.15
N LEU A 27 18.42 12.19 10.60
CA LEU A 27 17.15 12.19 11.34
C LEU A 27 17.24 13.04 12.62
N THR A 28 18.36 12.95 13.35
CA THR A 28 18.60 13.78 14.54
C THR A 28 18.65 15.27 14.20
N GLN A 29 19.15 15.64 13.02
CA GLN A 29 19.13 17.03 12.56
C GLN A 29 17.72 17.46 12.13
N LEU A 30 16.98 16.59 11.44
CA LEU A 30 15.64 16.88 10.94
C LEU A 30 14.61 17.08 12.07
N THR A 31 14.79 16.40 13.20
CA THR A 31 13.90 16.48 14.37
C THR A 31 14.28 17.57 15.36
N LYS A 32 15.45 18.23 15.20
CA LYS A 32 15.81 19.37 16.04
C LYS A 32 14.83 20.53 15.81
N PRO A 33 14.25 21.10 16.88
CA PRO A 33 13.35 22.23 16.74
C PRO A 33 14.13 23.48 16.34
N TYR A 34 13.65 24.18 15.31
CA TYR A 34 14.10 25.51 14.93
C TYR A 34 12.86 26.40 14.75
N ASN A 35 12.77 27.48 15.54
CA ASN A 35 11.60 28.38 15.54
C ASN A 35 10.23 27.64 15.71
N ARG A 36 10.14 26.74 16.70
CA ARG A 36 8.94 25.95 17.07
C ARG A 36 8.49 24.88 16.07
N THR A 37 9.14 24.76 14.92
CA THR A 37 8.89 23.70 13.94
C THR A 37 10.14 22.86 13.73
N THR A 38 9.99 21.62 13.27
CA THR A 38 11.13 20.79 12.86
C THR A 38 11.31 20.87 11.34
N ALA A 39 12.52 20.59 10.84
CA ALA A 39 12.72 20.49 9.39
C ALA A 39 11.90 19.33 8.79
N LEU A 40 11.69 18.27 9.57
CA LEU A 40 10.83 17.15 9.20
C LEU A 40 9.36 17.57 9.01
N GLU A 41 8.83 18.38 9.93
CA GLU A 41 7.49 18.95 9.80
C GLU A 41 7.40 19.90 8.59
N ALA A 42 8.43 20.73 8.36
CA ALA A 42 8.48 21.60 7.19
C ALA A 42 8.47 20.78 5.87
N GLN A 43 9.23 19.69 5.79
CA GLN A 43 9.19 18.76 4.65
C GLN A 43 7.79 18.18 4.45
N TYR A 44 7.12 17.75 5.52
CA TYR A 44 5.77 17.23 5.44
C TYR A 44 4.77 18.29 4.95
N GLN A 45 4.86 19.53 5.42
CA GLN A 45 4.00 20.62 4.92
C GLN A 45 4.27 20.92 3.44
N LYS A 46 5.53 20.87 2.98
CA LYS A 46 5.84 20.96 1.55
C LYS A 46 5.11 19.86 0.77
N LEU A 47 5.18 18.59 1.19
CA LEU A 47 4.47 17.47 0.54
C LEU A 47 2.94 17.65 0.47
N ARG A 48 2.35 18.30 1.48
CA ARG A 48 0.90 18.61 1.49
C ARG A 48 0.52 19.72 0.52
N ASN A 49 1.42 20.68 0.31
CA ASN A 49 1.18 21.87 -0.50
C ASN A 49 1.49 21.67 -2.00
N ILE A 50 2.03 20.51 -2.39
CA ILE A 50 2.30 20.21 -3.81
C ILE A 50 0.96 20.09 -4.54
N PRO A 51 0.71 20.95 -5.56
CA PRO A 51 -0.57 20.96 -6.25
C PRO A 51 -0.69 19.74 -7.17
N VAL A 52 -1.46 18.76 -6.71
CA VAL A 52 -1.90 17.62 -7.51
C VAL A 52 -3.40 17.71 -7.70
N VAL A 53 -3.86 17.75 -8.95
CA VAL A 53 -5.28 17.83 -9.28
C VAL A 53 -5.80 16.42 -9.47
N PHE A 54 -6.72 16.00 -8.60
CA PHE A 54 -7.47 14.77 -8.73
C PHE A 54 -8.89 15.08 -9.18
N THR A 55 -9.43 14.24 -10.06
CA THR A 55 -10.85 14.24 -10.39
C THR A 55 -11.46 12.90 -9.96
N TYR A 56 -12.72 12.91 -9.55
CA TYR A 56 -13.41 11.73 -8.99
C TYR A 56 -14.75 11.48 -9.69
N LYS A 57 -14.91 11.96 -10.93
CA LYS A 57 -16.19 11.91 -11.66
C LYS A 57 -16.71 10.49 -11.86
N ILE A 58 -15.81 9.52 -12.02
CA ILE A 58 -16.17 8.10 -12.19
C ILE A 58 -16.63 7.52 -10.86
N ALA A 59 -15.82 7.68 -9.82
CA ALA A 59 -16.10 7.13 -8.51
C ALA A 59 -17.35 7.77 -7.89
N SER A 60 -17.54 9.08 -8.04
CA SER A 60 -18.68 9.82 -7.47
C SER A 60 -20.03 9.59 -8.17
N LYS A 61 -20.10 8.71 -9.20
CA LYS A 61 -21.39 8.32 -9.77
C LYS A 61 -22.21 7.55 -8.74
N SER A 62 -23.52 7.83 -8.67
CA SER A 62 -24.44 7.16 -7.76
C SER A 62 -24.47 5.63 -7.92
N GLU A 63 -24.31 5.14 -9.14
CA GLU A 63 -24.22 3.70 -9.45
C GLU A 63 -23.01 3.01 -8.79
N ASN A 64 -21.95 3.77 -8.50
CA ASN A 64 -20.71 3.26 -7.93
C ASN A 64 -20.64 3.34 -6.40
N ALA A 65 -21.52 4.14 -5.76
CA ALA A 65 -21.52 4.35 -4.31
C ALA A 65 -21.62 3.05 -3.50
N LYS A 66 -22.36 2.06 -4.01
CA LYS A 66 -22.53 0.73 -3.39
C LYS A 66 -21.24 -0.11 -3.34
N PHE A 67 -20.20 0.28 -4.08
CA PHE A 67 -18.91 -0.41 -4.09
C PHE A 67 -17.88 0.27 -3.19
N HIS A 68 -18.28 1.29 -2.41
CA HIS A 68 -17.38 1.97 -1.48
C HIS A 68 -17.82 1.70 -0.04
N ARG A 69 -16.86 1.27 0.77
CA ARG A 69 -17.00 1.21 2.22
C ARG A 69 -17.04 2.61 2.83
N ASP A 70 -16.22 3.51 2.32
CA ASP A 70 -16.10 4.89 2.82
C ASP A 70 -16.28 5.88 1.66
N GLN A 71 -17.38 6.63 1.69
CA GLN A 71 -17.74 7.60 0.64
C GLN A 71 -16.78 8.80 0.58
N SER A 72 -15.96 9.02 1.62
CA SER A 72 -14.92 10.06 1.64
C SER A 72 -13.60 9.61 1.00
N VAL A 73 -13.50 8.34 0.60
CA VAL A 73 -12.29 7.70 0.13
C VAL A 73 -12.54 7.06 -1.23
N LEU A 74 -12.26 7.84 -2.28
CA LEU A 74 -12.57 7.48 -3.65
C LEU A 74 -11.30 7.35 -4.50
N PRO A 75 -11.25 6.44 -5.49
CA PRO A 75 -10.15 6.36 -6.44
C PRO A 75 -10.21 7.54 -7.40
N ALA A 76 -9.07 8.18 -7.65
CA ALA A 76 -8.97 9.24 -8.66
C ALA A 76 -9.23 8.67 -10.07
N ASP A 77 -9.89 9.42 -10.94
CA ASP A 77 -10.36 8.97 -12.26
C ASP A 77 -9.25 8.34 -13.12
N ASN A 78 -8.03 8.88 -13.05
CA ASN A 78 -6.86 8.38 -13.78
C ASN A 78 -6.22 7.12 -13.17
N ARG A 79 -6.64 6.73 -11.95
CA ARG A 79 -6.13 5.57 -11.19
C ARG A 79 -7.15 4.45 -11.03
N VAL A 80 -8.44 4.69 -11.32
CA VAL A 80 -9.53 3.70 -11.24
C VAL A 80 -9.15 2.41 -11.98
N ILE A 81 -9.60 1.29 -11.41
CA ILE A 81 -9.54 -0.03 -12.02
C ILE A 81 -10.94 -0.47 -12.45
N PHE A 82 -11.04 -0.91 -13.70
CA PHE A 82 -12.20 -1.61 -14.23
C PHE A 82 -11.84 -3.05 -14.54
N LEU A 83 -12.77 -3.95 -14.25
CA LEU A 83 -12.67 -5.38 -14.57
C LEU A 83 -13.54 -5.70 -15.78
N PRO A 84 -13.23 -6.79 -16.51
CA PRO A 84 -14.07 -7.23 -17.61
C PRO A 84 -15.52 -7.45 -17.18
N PRO A 85 -16.49 -7.23 -18.08
CA PRO A 85 -17.90 -7.47 -17.80
C PRO A 85 -18.17 -8.90 -17.31
N ASN A 86 -19.21 -9.04 -16.47
CA ASN A 86 -19.75 -10.35 -16.15
C ASN A 86 -20.47 -10.96 -17.36
N ALA A 87 -20.64 -12.29 -17.37
CA ALA A 87 -21.39 -12.97 -18.42
C ALA A 87 -22.80 -12.35 -18.58
N GLY A 88 -23.16 -12.00 -19.81
CA GLY A 88 -24.44 -11.35 -20.13
C GLY A 88 -24.46 -9.82 -19.94
N SER A 89 -23.39 -9.20 -19.44
CA SER A 89 -23.23 -7.74 -19.38
C SER A 89 -22.24 -7.25 -20.44
N SER A 90 -22.50 -6.08 -21.01
CA SER A 90 -21.53 -5.34 -21.84
C SER A 90 -20.73 -4.29 -21.05
N HIS A 91 -21.13 -4.01 -19.81
CA HIS A 91 -20.54 -2.95 -19.01
C HIS A 91 -19.39 -3.47 -18.13
N PRO A 92 -18.25 -2.77 -18.08
CA PRO A 92 -17.15 -3.15 -17.19
C PRO A 92 -17.57 -3.06 -15.73
N VAL A 93 -16.98 -3.89 -14.89
CA VAL A 93 -17.27 -3.91 -13.45
C VAL A 93 -16.34 -2.94 -12.74
N TYR A 94 -16.91 -2.02 -11.97
CA TYR A 94 -16.19 -1.08 -11.12
C TYR A 94 -15.82 -1.74 -9.77
N ILE A 95 -14.66 -1.35 -9.23
CA ILE A 95 -14.22 -1.69 -7.87
C ILE A 95 -13.52 -0.47 -7.24
N ASN A 96 -13.68 -0.27 -5.93
CA ASN A 96 -12.92 0.76 -5.20
C ASN A 96 -11.45 0.34 -5.00
N ALA A 97 -10.68 0.39 -6.09
CA ALA A 97 -9.26 0.13 -6.08
C ALA A 97 -8.52 1.14 -6.97
N SER A 98 -7.31 1.48 -6.57
CA SER A 98 -6.45 2.46 -7.24
C SER A 98 -5.13 1.83 -7.64
N ARG A 99 -4.68 2.13 -8.86
CA ARG A 99 -3.31 1.87 -9.28
C ARG A 99 -2.37 2.90 -8.64
N VAL A 100 -1.21 2.43 -8.19
CA VAL A 100 -0.18 3.28 -7.57
C VAL A 100 1.16 2.99 -8.21
N ASP A 101 1.88 4.05 -8.54
CA ASP A 101 3.20 3.97 -9.14
C ASP A 101 4.28 3.66 -8.09
N SER A 102 5.32 2.93 -8.50
CA SER A 102 6.59 2.93 -7.78
C SER A 102 7.50 4.05 -8.30
N LEU A 103 8.67 4.22 -7.68
CA LEU A 103 9.68 5.17 -8.16
C LEU A 103 10.17 4.88 -9.58
N ARG A 104 10.05 3.64 -10.06
CA ARG A 104 10.62 3.19 -11.34
C ARG A 104 9.60 2.64 -12.33
N LYS A 105 8.41 2.25 -11.86
CA LYS A 105 7.41 1.55 -12.67
C LYS A 105 6.02 2.06 -12.37
N LYS A 106 5.30 2.41 -13.44
CA LYS A 106 3.88 2.79 -13.36
C LYS A 106 3.02 1.59 -12.99
N ASP A 107 1.93 1.85 -12.27
CA ASP A 107 0.93 0.85 -11.90
C ASP A 107 1.56 -0.41 -11.25
N ASN A 108 2.63 -0.22 -10.48
CA ASN A 108 3.37 -1.32 -9.86
C ASN A 108 2.64 -1.91 -8.64
N PHE A 109 1.70 -1.15 -8.09
CA PHE A 109 0.92 -1.54 -6.94
C PHE A 109 -0.56 -1.27 -7.21
N ILE A 110 -1.41 -2.03 -6.52
CA ILE A 110 -2.84 -1.78 -6.44
C ILE A 110 -3.16 -1.64 -4.96
N VAL A 111 -3.93 -0.61 -4.61
CA VAL A 111 -4.51 -0.47 -3.28
C VAL A 111 -6.01 -0.61 -3.35
N THR A 112 -6.62 -1.21 -2.33
CA THR A 112 -8.08 -1.35 -2.22
C THR A 112 -8.51 -1.25 -0.77
N GLU A 113 -9.74 -0.79 -0.54
CA GLU A 113 -10.40 -0.94 0.76
C GLU A 113 -10.60 -2.41 1.12
N HIS A 114 -10.83 -2.70 2.40
CA HIS A 114 -11.18 -4.04 2.83
C HIS A 114 -12.54 -4.39 2.21
N PRO A 115 -12.66 -5.51 1.48
CA PRO A 115 -13.90 -5.82 0.78
C PRO A 115 -15.06 -5.98 1.76
N MET A 116 -16.24 -5.54 1.33
CA MET A 116 -17.51 -5.85 1.98
C MET A 116 -18.01 -7.20 1.45
N SER A 117 -19.01 -7.79 2.10
CA SER A 117 -19.60 -9.06 1.64
C SER A 117 -20.07 -9.00 0.17
N SER A 118 -20.56 -7.83 -0.27
CA SER A 118 -20.98 -7.58 -1.66
C SER A 118 -19.83 -7.35 -2.65
N THR A 119 -18.65 -6.93 -2.19
CA THR A 119 -17.50 -6.59 -3.05
C THR A 119 -16.36 -7.59 -2.99
N LEU A 120 -16.37 -8.53 -2.03
CA LEU A 120 -15.38 -9.61 -1.92
C LEU A 120 -15.26 -10.46 -3.20
N PRO A 121 -16.36 -10.88 -3.87
CA PRO A 121 -16.24 -11.57 -5.16
C PRO A 121 -15.59 -10.72 -6.25
N ILE A 122 -15.79 -9.40 -6.20
CA ILE A 122 -15.21 -8.46 -7.17
C ILE A 122 -13.71 -8.29 -6.89
N ALA A 123 -13.29 -8.26 -5.63
CA ALA A 123 -11.88 -8.23 -5.24
C ALA A 123 -11.14 -9.50 -5.71
N TRP A 124 -11.74 -10.68 -5.53
CA TRP A 124 -11.16 -11.93 -6.05
C TRP A 124 -11.20 -12.02 -7.58
N LYS A 125 -12.23 -11.47 -8.23
CA LYS A 125 -12.21 -11.28 -9.69
C LYS A 125 -11.05 -10.38 -10.11
N MET A 126 -10.77 -9.30 -9.38
CA MET A 126 -9.61 -8.46 -9.65
C MET A 126 -8.29 -9.24 -9.52
N VAL A 127 -8.15 -10.06 -8.49
CA VAL A 127 -6.97 -10.93 -8.30
C VAL A 127 -6.77 -11.86 -9.50
N LEU A 128 -7.82 -12.53 -9.96
CA LEU A 128 -7.80 -13.42 -11.12
C LEU A 128 -7.46 -12.66 -12.42
N GLU A 129 -8.20 -11.59 -12.74
CA GLU A 129 -8.09 -10.86 -14.02
C GLU A 129 -6.79 -10.07 -14.14
N LYS A 130 -6.26 -9.55 -13.02
CA LYS A 130 -5.00 -8.80 -13.00
C LYS A 130 -3.79 -9.71 -12.71
N GLN A 131 -4.02 -11.01 -12.49
CA GLN A 131 -2.97 -11.99 -12.21
C GLN A 131 -2.10 -11.54 -11.02
N ILE A 132 -2.76 -11.16 -9.93
CA ILE A 132 -2.11 -10.67 -8.71
C ILE A 132 -1.55 -11.88 -7.96
N ASN A 133 -0.23 -11.94 -7.82
CA ASN A 133 0.43 -13.06 -7.15
C ASN A 133 0.44 -12.92 -5.63
N VAL A 134 0.41 -11.70 -5.11
CA VAL A 134 0.49 -11.42 -3.67
C VAL A 134 -0.49 -10.33 -3.27
N TRP A 135 -1.26 -10.61 -2.22
CA TRP A 135 -2.16 -9.69 -1.55
C TRP A 135 -1.72 -9.49 -0.10
N VAL A 136 -1.24 -8.29 0.23
CA VAL A 136 -0.92 -7.86 1.58
C VAL A 136 -2.16 -7.26 2.26
N LEU A 137 -2.65 -7.93 3.30
CA LEU A 137 -3.77 -7.48 4.13
C LEU A 137 -3.23 -6.91 5.45
N LEU A 138 -3.38 -5.60 5.67
CA LEU A 138 -2.66 -4.88 6.71
C LEU A 138 -3.38 -4.82 8.06
N HIS A 139 -4.70 -4.71 8.08
CA HIS A 139 -5.45 -4.60 9.33
C HIS A 139 -6.02 -5.96 9.76
N THR A 140 -6.05 -6.17 11.07
CA THR A 140 -6.79 -7.24 11.72
C THR A 140 -8.20 -6.74 12.03
N PHE A 141 -9.20 -7.54 11.67
CA PHE A 141 -10.62 -7.29 11.89
C PHE A 141 -11.18 -8.31 12.89
N PRO A 142 -12.28 -7.99 13.61
CA PRO A 142 -12.93 -8.96 14.48
C PRO A 142 -13.36 -10.19 13.68
N LEU A 143 -13.28 -11.35 14.33
CA LEU A 143 -13.88 -12.57 13.78
C LEU A 143 -15.41 -12.38 13.78
N ASP A 144 -16.07 -12.86 12.73
CA ASP A 144 -17.54 -12.83 12.57
C ASP A 144 -18.18 -11.44 12.42
N ASP A 145 -17.40 -10.45 11.96
CA ASP A 145 -17.93 -9.14 11.58
C ASP A 145 -18.42 -9.16 10.11
N GLU A 146 -19.73 -9.04 9.90
CA GLU A 146 -20.34 -9.03 8.55
C GLU A 146 -19.89 -7.82 7.70
N ASP A 147 -19.52 -6.71 8.34
CA ASP A 147 -19.00 -5.54 7.64
C ASP A 147 -17.56 -5.79 7.19
N PHE A 148 -16.79 -6.63 7.88
CA PHE A 148 -15.40 -6.96 7.57
C PHE A 148 -15.20 -8.46 7.37
N PRO A 149 -15.77 -9.05 6.30
CA PRO A 149 -15.68 -10.48 6.06
C PRO A 149 -14.22 -10.92 5.88
N SER A 150 -13.95 -12.18 6.23
CA SER A 150 -12.68 -12.82 5.91
C SER A 150 -12.45 -12.82 4.40
N VAL A 151 -11.24 -12.45 3.97
CA VAL A 151 -10.86 -12.54 2.55
C VAL A 151 -10.55 -13.97 2.11
N LEU A 152 -10.41 -14.90 3.07
CA LEU A 152 -9.98 -16.28 2.84
C LEU A 152 -11.13 -17.22 2.50
N SER A 153 -12.38 -16.76 2.66
CA SER A 153 -13.60 -17.52 2.40
C SER A 153 -14.62 -16.63 1.71
N MET A 154 -15.45 -17.21 0.85
CA MET A 154 -16.44 -16.48 0.09
C MET A 154 -17.67 -17.36 -0.12
N ALA A 155 -18.85 -16.73 -0.18
CA ALA A 155 -20.09 -17.43 -0.47
C ALA A 155 -20.01 -18.13 -1.85
N PRO A 156 -20.67 -19.30 -2.03
CA PRO A 156 -20.69 -20.00 -3.30
C PRO A 156 -21.18 -19.11 -4.45
N GLY A 157 -20.53 -19.19 -5.61
CA GLY A 157 -20.88 -18.39 -6.77
C GLY A 157 -20.06 -18.76 -8.01
N ILE A 158 -19.84 -17.77 -8.90
CA ILE A 158 -19.05 -17.95 -10.13
C ILE A 158 -17.56 -18.20 -9.83
N LEU A 159 -17.08 -17.67 -8.71
CA LEU A 159 -15.72 -17.88 -8.23
C LEU A 159 -15.73 -18.82 -7.03
N SER A 160 -14.76 -19.71 -6.95
CA SER A 160 -14.46 -20.54 -5.78
C SER A 160 -13.04 -20.25 -5.29
N LEU A 161 -12.82 -20.44 -3.98
CA LEU A 161 -11.52 -20.24 -3.33
C LEU A 161 -11.09 -21.54 -2.66
N ASP A 162 -9.89 -21.99 -2.97
CA ASP A 162 -9.28 -23.18 -2.38
C ASP A 162 -7.98 -22.79 -1.68
N ILE A 163 -7.92 -23.00 -0.36
CA ILE A 163 -6.70 -22.76 0.43
C ILE A 163 -5.77 -23.96 0.25
N ILE A 164 -4.65 -23.77 -0.44
CA ILE A 164 -3.66 -24.80 -0.72
C ILE A 164 -2.71 -24.99 0.46
N SER A 165 -2.28 -23.88 1.07
CA SER A 165 -1.37 -23.91 2.21
C SER A 165 -1.58 -22.74 3.14
N GLN A 166 -1.23 -22.96 4.41
CA GLN A 166 -1.28 -21.96 5.46
C GLN A 166 0.00 -22.05 6.30
N ASN A 167 0.60 -20.91 6.60
CA ASN A 167 1.70 -20.79 7.55
C ASN A 167 1.51 -19.52 8.37
N THR A 168 1.50 -19.64 9.70
CA THR A 168 1.33 -18.50 10.60
C THR A 168 2.53 -18.39 11.53
N ASN A 169 3.08 -17.19 11.63
CA ASN A 169 4.09 -16.83 12.62
C ASN A 169 3.55 -15.71 13.52
N GLN A 170 4.38 -15.22 14.46
CA GLN A 170 3.98 -14.18 15.41
C GLN A 170 3.67 -12.80 14.79
N ASN A 171 4.16 -12.54 13.57
CA ASN A 171 4.10 -11.25 12.88
C ASN A 171 3.02 -11.21 11.79
N PHE A 172 2.88 -12.28 11.02
CA PHE A 172 1.90 -12.38 9.95
C PHE A 172 1.49 -13.83 9.68
N SER A 173 0.36 -13.99 9.00
CA SER A 173 -0.12 -15.26 8.44
C SER A 173 -0.02 -15.23 6.92
N GLN A 174 0.40 -16.34 6.33
CA GLN A 174 0.49 -16.56 4.90
C GLN A 174 -0.49 -17.64 4.49
N PHE A 175 -1.27 -17.37 3.44
CA PHE A 175 -2.20 -18.32 2.83
C PHE A 175 -1.96 -18.35 1.32
N ASP A 176 -1.73 -19.52 0.75
CA ASP A 176 -1.71 -19.68 -0.71
C ASP A 176 -3.10 -20.13 -1.16
N ILE A 177 -3.80 -19.27 -1.89
CA ILE A 177 -5.20 -19.47 -2.26
C ILE A 177 -5.32 -19.51 -3.77
N THR A 178 -5.95 -20.56 -4.30
CA THR A 178 -6.34 -20.61 -5.71
C THR A 178 -7.77 -20.11 -5.85
N VAL A 179 -7.93 -19.08 -6.66
CA VAL A 179 -9.24 -18.63 -7.14
C VAL A 179 -9.52 -19.29 -8.49
N THR A 180 -10.68 -19.91 -8.65
CA THR A 180 -11.11 -20.55 -9.89
C THR A 180 -12.44 -19.96 -10.35
N SER A 181 -12.57 -19.63 -11.63
CA SER A 181 -13.82 -19.21 -12.24
C SER A 181 -14.50 -20.35 -12.98
N SER A 182 -15.74 -20.67 -12.59
CA SER A 182 -16.55 -21.67 -13.26
C SER A 182 -17.09 -21.22 -14.63
N ALA A 183 -17.06 -19.91 -14.90
CA ALA A 183 -17.54 -19.35 -16.17
C ALA A 183 -16.61 -19.65 -17.36
N ASN A 184 -15.29 -19.73 -17.11
CA ASN A 184 -14.29 -19.91 -18.16
C ASN A 184 -13.17 -20.90 -17.78
N ASN A 185 -13.29 -21.59 -16.64
CA ASN A 185 -12.30 -22.53 -16.09
C ASN A 185 -10.89 -21.93 -15.92
N GLN A 186 -10.77 -20.60 -15.80
CA GLN A 186 -9.51 -19.96 -15.46
C GLN A 186 -9.28 -20.05 -13.95
N SER A 187 -8.04 -20.34 -13.57
CA SER A 187 -7.60 -20.32 -12.18
C SER A 187 -6.32 -19.50 -12.02
N HIS A 188 -6.13 -18.95 -10.83
CA HIS A 188 -4.93 -18.20 -10.47
C HIS A 188 -4.64 -18.38 -8.98
N THR A 189 -3.38 -18.58 -8.63
CA THR A 189 -2.95 -18.70 -7.23
C THR A 189 -2.42 -17.37 -6.73
N CYS A 190 -2.97 -16.89 -5.63
CA CYS A 190 -2.56 -15.68 -4.94
C CYS A 190 -2.15 -16.01 -3.49
N ARG A 191 -0.98 -15.51 -3.10
CA ARG A 191 -0.50 -15.54 -1.73
C ARG A 191 -1.05 -14.37 -0.94
N VAL A 192 -1.90 -14.63 0.04
CA VAL A 192 -2.38 -13.62 1.00
C VAL A 192 -1.43 -13.55 2.19
N LEU A 193 -0.83 -12.38 2.41
CA LEU A 193 -0.01 -12.06 3.58
C LEU A 193 -0.83 -11.17 4.51
N GLN A 194 -1.38 -11.75 5.57
CA GLN A 194 -2.18 -11.05 6.57
C GLN A 194 -1.32 -10.65 7.76
N LEU A 195 -1.15 -9.34 7.97
CA LEU A 195 -0.43 -8.80 9.11
C LEU A 195 -1.19 -9.05 10.40
N ASN A 196 -0.49 -9.51 11.43
CA ASN A 196 -1.06 -9.69 12.75
C ASN A 196 -0.94 -8.38 13.56
N LYS A 197 -1.88 -8.14 14.48
CA LYS A 197 -1.78 -7.13 15.56
C LYS A 197 -1.80 -5.65 15.15
N TRP A 198 -2.10 -5.31 13.88
CA TRP A 198 -2.48 -3.94 13.52
C TRP A 198 -4.00 -3.85 13.44
N LEU A 199 -4.63 -3.34 14.50
CA LEU A 199 -6.11 -3.27 14.55
C LEU A 199 -6.64 -2.23 13.57
N TYR A 200 -7.79 -2.50 12.96
CA TYR A 200 -8.42 -1.59 11.98
C TYR A 200 -8.83 -0.21 12.56
N THR A 201 -8.87 -0.08 13.89
CA THR A 201 -9.16 1.16 14.62
C THR A 201 -7.93 2.02 14.87
N GLN A 202 -6.72 1.51 14.59
CA GLN A 202 -5.47 2.21 14.84
C GLN A 202 -4.92 2.81 13.54
N ASP A 203 -4.53 4.08 13.59
CA ASP A 203 -3.93 4.77 12.44
C ASP A 203 -2.50 4.31 12.13
N LEU A 204 -1.81 3.75 13.14
CA LEU A 204 -0.45 3.22 13.06
C LEU A 204 -0.37 1.87 13.79
N PRO A 205 0.50 0.95 13.36
CA PRO A 205 0.65 -0.34 14.02
C PRO A 205 1.27 -0.14 15.41
N SER A 206 0.77 -0.88 16.41
CA SER A 206 1.33 -0.83 17.77
C SER A 206 2.77 -1.35 17.86
N SER A 207 3.18 -2.22 16.92
CA SER A 207 4.55 -2.68 16.78
C SER A 207 4.99 -2.60 15.32
N SER A 208 6.13 -1.95 15.12
CA SER A 208 6.85 -1.85 13.85
C SER A 208 7.44 -3.19 13.38
N ASP A 209 7.75 -4.09 14.30
CA ASP A 209 8.48 -5.32 13.98
C ASP A 209 7.67 -6.24 13.07
N SER A 210 6.36 -6.34 13.31
CA SER A 210 5.50 -7.21 12.51
C SER A 210 5.36 -6.73 11.07
N ILE A 211 5.21 -5.42 10.85
CA ILE A 211 5.11 -4.86 9.49
C ILE A 211 6.46 -4.93 8.77
N LEU A 212 7.57 -4.63 9.46
CA LEU A 212 8.90 -4.74 8.87
C LEU A 212 9.23 -6.20 8.49
N ALA A 213 8.91 -7.16 9.36
CA ALA A 213 9.10 -8.59 9.06
C ALA A 213 8.27 -9.06 7.87
N LEU A 214 7.01 -8.63 7.75
CA LEU A 214 6.18 -8.93 6.58
C LEU A 214 6.78 -8.32 5.30
N LEU A 215 7.23 -7.07 5.34
CA LEU A 215 7.80 -6.40 4.17
C LEU A 215 9.16 -6.97 3.75
N GLN A 216 9.97 -7.41 4.70
CA GLN A 216 11.19 -8.16 4.43
C GLN A 216 10.86 -9.48 3.73
N HIS A 217 9.90 -10.25 4.26
CA HIS A 217 9.44 -11.48 3.62
C HIS A 217 8.91 -11.24 2.21
N LEU A 218 8.08 -10.21 2.04
CA LEU A 218 7.55 -9.79 0.74
C LEU A 218 8.66 -9.52 -0.29
N SER A 219 9.78 -8.94 0.15
CA SER A 219 10.93 -8.64 -0.73
C SER A 219 11.69 -9.88 -1.19
N THR A 220 11.50 -11.02 -0.53
CA THR A 220 12.08 -12.32 -0.95
C THR A 220 11.21 -13.07 -1.98
N LEU A 221 9.97 -12.61 -2.20
CA LEU A 221 9.04 -13.28 -3.11
C LEU A 221 9.29 -12.86 -4.56
N ASP A 222 9.27 -13.85 -5.46
CA ASP A 222 9.27 -13.58 -6.90
C ASP A 222 7.87 -13.17 -7.37
N ILE A 223 7.70 -11.86 -7.54
CA ILE A 223 6.44 -11.25 -7.95
C ILE A 223 6.28 -11.18 -9.48
N ASN A 224 7.24 -11.68 -10.28
CA ASN A 224 7.15 -11.79 -11.74
C ASN A 224 6.64 -10.51 -12.46
N SER A 225 7.05 -9.34 -11.97
CA SER A 225 6.59 -8.04 -12.48
C SER A 225 5.07 -7.81 -12.45
N LYS A 226 4.30 -8.61 -11.71
CA LYS A 226 2.87 -8.40 -11.47
C LYS A 226 2.66 -7.34 -10.39
N PRO A 227 1.53 -6.60 -10.41
CA PRO A 227 1.27 -5.62 -9.36
C PRO A 227 1.03 -6.31 -8.02
N LEU A 228 1.58 -5.72 -6.95
CA LEU A 228 1.30 -6.11 -5.58
C LEU A 228 -0.01 -5.47 -5.11
N LEU A 229 -0.90 -6.26 -4.51
CA LEU A 229 -2.14 -5.77 -3.94
C LEU A 229 -1.96 -5.48 -2.45
N PHE A 230 -2.27 -4.27 -2.02
CA PHE A 230 -2.35 -3.90 -0.61
C PHE A 230 -3.79 -3.57 -0.25
N SER A 231 -4.27 -4.06 0.88
CA SER A 231 -5.53 -3.62 1.46
C SER A 231 -5.40 -3.28 2.93
N CYS A 232 -6.19 -2.28 3.35
CA CYS A 232 -6.43 -1.92 4.73
C CYS A 232 -7.91 -1.53 4.84
N LYS A 233 -8.33 -0.95 5.96
CA LYS A 233 -9.76 -0.59 6.18
C LYS A 233 -10.33 0.22 5.00
N ASN A 234 -9.68 1.32 4.62
CA ASN A 234 -10.15 2.25 3.59
C ASN A 234 -9.30 2.24 2.30
N GLY A 235 -8.23 1.46 2.25
CA GLY A 235 -7.34 1.36 1.10
C GLY A 235 -6.28 2.46 0.97
N TYR A 236 -6.19 3.42 1.90
CA TYR A 236 -5.20 4.51 1.80
C TYR A 236 -4.38 4.74 3.06
N SER A 237 -4.95 4.70 4.27
CA SER A 237 -4.19 5.03 5.48
C SER A 237 -3.08 4.02 5.74
N GLY A 238 -3.45 2.79 6.11
CA GLY A 238 -2.50 1.70 6.35
C GLY A 238 -1.72 1.32 5.08
N CYS A 239 -2.41 1.28 3.93
CA CYS A 239 -1.78 1.02 2.63
C CYS A 239 -0.67 2.01 2.33
N GLY A 240 -0.86 3.31 2.61
CA GLY A 240 0.16 4.33 2.38
C GLY A 240 1.42 4.11 3.22
N VAL A 241 1.25 3.79 4.50
CA VAL A 241 2.38 3.51 5.41
C VAL A 241 3.14 2.27 4.97
N ALA A 242 2.45 1.16 4.73
CA ALA A 242 3.08 -0.10 4.32
C ALA A 242 3.77 0.02 2.96
N LEU A 243 3.12 0.69 2.01
CA LEU A 243 3.66 0.90 0.67
C LEU A 243 4.90 1.80 0.71
N ALA A 244 4.85 2.90 1.47
CA ALA A 244 6.00 3.77 1.65
C ALA A 244 7.18 3.02 2.27
N LEU A 245 6.95 2.27 3.35
CA LEU A 245 8.00 1.46 3.97
C LEU A 245 8.56 0.43 2.99
N HIS A 246 7.71 -0.27 2.24
CA HIS A 246 8.17 -1.24 1.23
C HIS A 246 9.08 -0.58 0.20
N MET A 247 8.66 0.55 -0.38
CA MET A 247 9.45 1.28 -1.37
C MET A 247 10.77 1.82 -0.81
N ILE A 248 10.77 2.30 0.44
CA ILE A 248 12.00 2.77 1.10
C ILE A 248 12.95 1.61 1.34
N LEU A 249 12.47 0.49 1.90
CA LEU A 249 13.28 -0.70 2.19
C LEU A 249 13.89 -1.30 0.91
N SER A 250 13.11 -1.44 -0.17
CA SER A 250 13.64 -1.92 -1.45
C SER A 250 14.72 -0.99 -2.00
N ARG A 251 14.51 0.33 -1.93
CA ARG A 251 15.52 1.31 -2.36
C ARG A 251 16.80 1.20 -1.53
N MET A 252 16.69 1.08 -0.22
CA MET A 252 17.84 0.93 0.68
C MET A 252 18.69 -0.30 0.35
N GLN A 253 18.05 -1.40 -0.05
CA GLN A 253 18.73 -2.64 -0.43
C GLN A 253 19.44 -2.54 -1.78
N GLU A 254 18.87 -1.78 -2.73
CA GLU A 254 19.38 -1.71 -4.10
C GLU A 254 20.44 -0.61 -4.31
N VAL A 255 20.30 0.54 -3.62
CA VAL A 255 21.15 1.72 -3.86
C VAL A 255 21.81 2.28 -2.60
N GLU A 256 21.65 1.62 -1.45
CA GLU A 256 22.25 2.01 -0.17
C GLU A 256 21.90 3.42 0.34
N GLU A 257 20.78 3.96 -0.14
CA GLU A 257 20.27 5.29 0.22
C GLU A 257 18.80 5.23 0.68
N VAL A 258 18.47 6.11 1.61
CA VAL A 258 17.12 6.37 2.11
C VAL A 258 16.62 7.70 1.57
N ASP A 259 15.46 7.71 0.93
CA ASP A 259 14.78 8.93 0.49
C ASP A 259 13.28 8.85 0.78
N VAL A 260 12.91 9.15 2.02
CA VAL A 260 11.52 9.07 2.50
C VAL A 260 10.65 10.12 1.79
N TYR A 261 11.16 11.35 1.66
CA TYR A 261 10.42 12.45 1.04
C TYR A 261 10.00 12.11 -0.39
N ARG A 262 10.93 11.61 -1.22
CA ARG A 262 10.65 11.24 -2.62
C ARG A 262 9.69 10.06 -2.73
N VAL A 263 9.77 9.08 -1.83
CA VAL A 263 8.81 7.96 -1.79
C VAL A 263 7.41 8.47 -1.47
N VAL A 264 7.27 9.30 -0.43
CA VAL A 264 5.96 9.86 -0.06
C VAL A 264 5.42 10.77 -1.15
N HIS A 265 6.28 11.59 -1.77
CA HIS A 265 5.94 12.38 -2.95
C HIS A 265 5.38 11.52 -4.09
N CYS A 266 6.03 10.39 -4.40
CA CYS A 266 5.62 9.46 -5.45
C CYS A 266 4.25 8.84 -5.20
N ILE A 267 4.00 8.30 -3.99
CA ILE A 267 2.69 7.69 -3.70
C ILE A 267 1.58 8.75 -3.64
N ARG A 268 1.88 9.96 -3.14
CA ARG A 268 0.92 11.08 -3.10
C ARG A 268 0.52 11.59 -4.48
N HIS A 269 1.31 11.31 -5.54
CA HIS A 269 0.87 11.53 -6.93
C HIS A 269 -0.25 10.59 -7.39
N SER A 270 -0.46 9.49 -6.68
CA SER A 270 -1.57 8.56 -6.96
C SER A 270 -2.80 8.93 -6.13
N HIS A 271 -2.63 9.43 -4.91
CA HIS A 271 -3.74 9.92 -4.08
C HIS A 271 -3.30 10.87 -2.95
N SER A 272 -4.06 11.93 -2.69
CA SER A 272 -3.72 12.96 -1.69
C SER A 272 -3.81 12.49 -0.24
N GLN A 273 -4.55 11.42 0.05
CA GLN A 273 -4.74 10.89 1.42
C GLN A 273 -3.62 9.93 1.87
N PHE A 274 -2.69 9.54 0.99
CA PHE A 274 -1.54 8.75 1.42
C PHE A 274 -0.64 9.56 2.35
N ILE A 275 -0.31 8.98 3.51
CA ILE A 275 0.45 9.66 4.58
C ILE A 275 -0.26 10.98 4.94
N GLY A 276 -1.46 10.85 5.51
CA GLY A 276 -2.37 11.96 5.76
C GLY A 276 -2.03 12.77 7.02
N THR A 277 -1.19 12.24 7.90
CA THR A 277 -0.78 12.89 9.15
C THR A 277 0.74 13.01 9.26
N LEU A 278 1.21 14.02 10.02
CA LEU A 278 2.63 14.16 10.35
C LEU A 278 3.12 12.93 11.11
N GLU A 279 2.29 12.37 11.98
CA GLU A 279 2.62 11.17 12.76
C GLU A 279 2.94 9.97 11.86
N GLN A 280 2.17 9.76 10.78
CA GLN A 280 2.48 8.73 9.79
C GLN A 280 3.81 9.00 9.08
N TYR A 281 4.11 10.25 8.76
CA TYR A 281 5.38 10.63 8.14
C TYR A 281 6.58 10.41 9.08
N GLU A 282 6.48 10.83 10.33
CA GLU A 282 7.48 10.57 11.37
C GLU A 282 7.67 9.07 11.63
N PHE A 283 6.58 8.31 11.60
CA PHE A 283 6.60 6.87 11.77
C PHE A 283 7.51 6.23 10.72
N LEU A 284 7.45 6.65 9.44
CA LEU A 284 8.35 6.13 8.41
C LEU A 284 9.83 6.34 8.79
N TYR A 285 10.23 7.56 9.16
CA TYR A 285 11.61 7.84 9.53
C TYR A 285 12.08 7.06 10.77
N LYS A 286 11.23 7.00 11.81
CA LYS A 286 11.53 6.25 13.04
C LYS A 286 11.76 4.76 12.73
N ASN A 287 10.90 4.16 11.92
CA ASN A 287 11.00 2.75 11.53
C ASN A 287 12.27 2.45 10.74
N ILE A 288 12.61 3.29 9.75
CA ILE A 288 13.82 3.11 8.94
C ILE A 288 15.09 3.27 9.79
N SER A 289 15.10 4.23 10.73
CA SER A 289 16.22 4.38 11.65
C SER A 289 16.39 3.16 12.56
N SER A 290 15.28 2.61 13.08
CA SER A 290 15.32 1.39 13.91
C SER A 290 15.78 0.17 13.10
N TYR A 291 15.30 0.04 11.87
CA TYR A 291 15.70 -1.03 10.94
C TYR A 291 17.21 -1.02 10.68
N LEU A 292 17.78 0.14 10.33
CA LEU A 292 19.21 0.28 10.09
C LEU A 292 20.05 -0.02 11.33
N HIS A 293 19.58 0.39 12.51
CA HIS A 293 20.27 0.11 13.76
C HIS A 293 20.30 -1.40 14.06
N GLY A 294 19.17 -2.10 13.89
CA GLY A 294 19.11 -3.55 14.03
C GLY A 294 20.06 -4.25 13.05
N TYR A 295 20.02 -3.88 11.77
CA TYR A 295 20.88 -4.47 10.74
C TYR A 295 22.38 -4.26 11.00
N SER A 296 22.78 -3.07 11.46
CA SER A 296 24.17 -2.78 11.83
C SER A 296 24.67 -3.64 13.00
N ILE A 297 23.81 -3.91 13.99
CA ILE A 297 24.16 -4.76 15.13
C ILE A 297 24.37 -6.21 14.66
N TYR A 298 23.51 -6.73 13.78
CA TYR A 298 23.68 -8.08 13.22
C TYR A 298 24.96 -8.23 12.41
N ASN A 299 25.31 -7.25 11.56
CA ASN A 299 26.52 -7.31 10.75
C ASN A 299 27.82 -7.13 11.54
N ASN A 300 27.78 -6.51 12.72
CA ASN A 300 28.94 -6.34 13.60
C ASN A 300 29.16 -7.53 14.55
N MET A 301 28.27 -8.54 14.54
CA MET A 301 28.38 -9.76 15.35
C MET A 301 29.00 -10.96 14.61
N PHE A 302 29.38 -10.77 13.34
CA PHE A 302 30.10 -11.74 12.51
C PHE A 302 31.35 -11.10 11.91
#